data_AF-A0A957YJ21-F1
#
_entry.id   AF-A0A957YJ21-F1
#
_cell.length_a   1.000
_cell.length_b   1.000
_cell.length_c   1.000
_cell.angle_alpha   90.00
_cell.angle_beta   90.00
_cell.angle_gamma   90.00
#
_symmetry.space_group_name_H-M   'P 1'
#
loop_
_entity.id
_entity.type
_entity.pdbx_description
1 polymer ?
#
loop_
_entity_poly.entity_id
_entity_poly.type
_entity_poly.pdbx_seq_one_letter_code
_entity_poly.pdbx_strand_id
1 'polypeptide(L)'
;SDKEEATLNGIIHNIQQEYQANIDKFSQDIIIAQLELLLTYSERFYQRQFITRKITNHQILSRLEEILTDYFNSDDLLERGIPSVQYIADALSVSPNYLSGLLKVLTGQSTQQHIHDKLIEKAKEKLSTTDLSISEIAYDLGFQHSQSFSKLFKTKTNLSPLEFRRSFN
;
A
#
# COMPACT_ATOMS: atom_id res chain seq x y z
N SER A 1 -4.42 -10.36 21.15
CA SER A 1 -3.16 -10.68 21.83
C SER A 1 -3.50 -11.24 23.19
N ASP A 2 -2.93 -12.38 23.59
CA ASP A 2 -3.28 -13.08 24.85
C ASP A 2 -3.18 -12.16 26.08
N LYS A 3 -2.22 -11.22 26.07
CA LYS A 3 -2.04 -10.22 27.14
C LYS A 3 -3.17 -9.18 27.19
N GLU A 4 -3.65 -8.73 26.04
CA GLU A 4 -4.76 -7.76 25.94
C GLU A 4 -6.07 -8.41 26.38
N GLU A 5 -6.29 -9.66 25.97
CA GLU A 5 -7.44 -10.47 26.39
C GLU A 5 -7.44 -10.70 27.90
N ALA A 6 -6.30 -11.10 28.48
CA ALA A 6 -6.17 -11.25 29.93
C ALA A 6 -6.47 -9.95 30.70
N THR A 7 -6.08 -8.79 30.14
CA THR A 7 -6.36 -7.49 30.76
C THR A 7 -7.86 -7.17 30.76
N LEU A 8 -8.55 -7.37 29.63
CA LEU A 8 -10.00 -7.12 29.55
C LEU A 8 -10.78 -8.10 30.43
N ASN A 9 -10.43 -9.39 30.41
CA ASN A 9 -11.07 -10.40 31.23
C ASN A 9 -10.88 -10.13 32.73
N GLY A 10 -9.71 -9.62 33.14
CA GLY A 10 -9.48 -9.21 34.53
C GLY A 10 -10.40 -8.08 34.98
N ILE A 11 -10.66 -7.08 34.14
CA ILE A 11 -11.58 -5.98 34.46
C ILE A 11 -13.01 -6.48 34.57
N ILE A 12 -13.46 -7.34 33.64
CA ILE A 12 -14.78 -7.96 33.69
C ILE A 12 -14.95 -8.78 34.98
N HIS A 13 -13.91 -9.54 35.35
CA HIS A 13 -13.93 -10.32 36.58
C HIS A 13 -14.06 -9.43 37.82
N ASN A 14 -13.33 -8.31 37.88
CA ASN A 14 -13.46 -7.35 38.98
C ASN A 14 -14.87 -6.75 39.08
N ILE A 15 -15.49 -6.42 37.94
CA ILE A 15 -16.89 -5.94 37.91
C ILE A 15 -17.84 -7.02 38.45
N GLN A 16 -17.65 -8.28 38.05
CA GLN A 16 -18.46 -9.40 38.55
C GLN A 16 -18.32 -9.59 40.07
N GLN A 17 -17.09 -9.51 40.59
CA GLN A 17 -16.84 -9.61 42.04
C GLN A 17 -17.51 -8.47 42.81
N GLU A 18 -17.37 -7.22 42.33
CA GLU A 18 -18.01 -6.06 42.97
C GLU A 18 -19.54 -6.16 42.94
N TYR A 19 -20.12 -6.68 41.86
CA TYR A 19 -21.56 -6.90 41.73
C TYR A 19 -22.09 -8.02 42.65
N GLN A 20 -21.27 -9.06 42.91
CA GLN A 20 -21.63 -10.18 43.78
C GLN A 20 -21.37 -9.92 45.26
N ALA A 21 -20.56 -8.91 45.59
CA ALA A 21 -20.26 -8.51 46.95
C ALA A 21 -21.44 -7.77 47.62
N ASN A 22 -21.33 -7.53 48.93
CA ASN A 22 -22.32 -6.70 49.65
C ASN A 22 -22.23 -5.25 49.13
N ILE A 23 -23.29 -4.80 48.47
CA ILE A 23 -23.39 -3.46 47.90
C ILE A 23 -23.30 -2.43 49.04
N ASP A 24 -22.28 -1.58 48.95
CA ASP A 24 -22.16 -0.39 49.80
C ASP A 24 -22.29 0.89 48.97
N LYS A 25 -22.10 2.04 49.62
CA LYS A 25 -22.25 3.35 48.97
C LYS A 25 -21.20 3.64 47.88
N PHE A 26 -20.14 2.83 47.78
CA PHE A 26 -19.04 3.00 46.84
C PHE A 26 -19.09 1.99 45.68
N SER A 27 -19.82 0.87 45.82
CA SER A 27 -19.86 -0.18 44.79
C SER A 27 -20.26 0.35 43.41
N GLN A 28 -21.19 1.29 43.33
CA GLN A 28 -21.57 1.92 42.06
C GLN A 28 -20.41 2.70 41.43
N ASP A 29 -19.70 3.51 42.21
CA ASP A 29 -18.56 4.31 41.73
C ASP A 29 -17.41 3.41 41.26
N ILE A 30 -17.17 2.30 41.99
CA ILE A 30 -16.15 1.31 41.62
C ILE A 30 -16.50 0.65 40.29
N ILE A 31 -17.76 0.23 40.08
CA ILE A 31 -18.19 -0.37 38.82
C ILE A 31 -18.06 0.62 37.65
N ILE A 32 -18.42 1.89 37.85
CA ILE A 32 -18.27 2.94 36.84
C ILE A 32 -16.79 3.11 36.46
N ALA A 33 -15.89 3.20 37.44
CA ALA A 33 -14.46 3.33 37.19
C ALA A 33 -13.88 2.12 36.44
N GLN A 34 -14.35 0.91 36.75
CA GLN A 34 -13.96 -0.30 36.01
C GLN A 34 -14.47 -0.31 34.57
N LEU A 35 -15.70 0.17 34.32
CA LEU A 35 -16.24 0.33 32.97
C LEU A 35 -15.46 1.37 32.16
N GLU A 36 -15.12 2.51 32.75
CA GLU A 36 -14.27 3.52 32.11
C GLU A 36 -12.90 2.94 31.74
N LEU A 37 -12.31 2.13 32.63
CA LEU A 37 -11.04 1.46 32.38
C LEU A 37 -11.15 0.47 31.22
N LEU A 38 -12.22 -0.33 31.19
CA LEU A 38 -12.50 -1.29 30.11
C LEU A 38 -12.63 -0.59 28.75
N LEU A 39 -13.40 0.50 28.70
CA LEU A 39 -13.58 1.28 27.48
C LEU A 39 -12.26 1.93 27.03
N THR A 40 -11.48 2.47 27.96
CA THR A 40 -10.17 3.06 27.68
C THR A 40 -9.19 2.03 27.11
N TYR A 41 -9.12 0.83 27.69
CA TYR A 41 -8.28 -0.24 27.14
C TYR A 41 -8.76 -0.71 25.76
N SER A 42 -10.07 -0.82 25.57
CA SER A 42 -10.67 -1.19 24.28
C SER A 42 -10.29 -0.18 23.20
N GLU A 43 -10.41 1.12 23.49
CA GLU A 43 -9.98 2.18 22.59
C GLU A 43 -8.47 2.13 22.34
N ARG A 44 -7.65 1.95 23.38
CA ARG A 44 -6.19 1.83 23.25
C ARG A 44 -5.77 0.69 22.32
N PHE A 45 -6.38 -0.49 22.49
CA PHE A 45 -6.05 -1.66 21.68
C PHE A 45 -6.51 -1.47 20.23
N TYR A 46 -7.70 -0.90 20.03
CA TYR A 46 -8.19 -0.53 18.71
C TYR A 46 -7.25 0.48 18.01
N GLN A 47 -6.91 1.59 18.68
CA GLN A 47 -6.03 2.64 18.15
C GLN A 47 -4.62 2.11 17.81
N ARG A 48 -4.09 1.20 18.63
CA ARG A 48 -2.76 0.61 18.38
C ARG A 48 -2.70 -0.21 17.10
N GLN A 49 -3.82 -0.82 16.67
CA GLN A 49 -3.87 -1.49 15.37
C GLN A 49 -3.58 -0.52 14.22
N PHE A 50 -3.96 0.76 14.33
CA PHE A 50 -3.70 1.77 13.31
C PHE A 50 -2.24 2.25 13.31
N ILE A 51 -1.59 2.32 14.47
CA ILE A 51 -0.16 2.69 14.55
C ILE A 51 0.70 1.59 13.91
N THR A 52 0.48 0.33 14.29
CA THR A 52 1.20 -0.81 13.72
C THR A 52 0.91 -0.96 12.23
N ARG A 53 -0.35 -0.75 11.82
CA ARG A 53 -0.72 -0.71 10.40
C ARG A 53 0.00 0.42 9.68
N LYS A 54 0.10 1.64 10.22
CA LYS A 54 0.82 2.74 9.56
C LYS A 54 2.29 2.38 9.25
N ILE A 55 3.00 1.77 10.20
CA ILE A 55 4.38 1.31 10.00
C ILE A 55 4.44 0.22 8.91
N THR A 56 3.59 -0.80 9.04
CA THR A 56 3.51 -1.92 8.07
C THR A 56 3.12 -1.44 6.66
N ASN A 57 2.21 -0.49 6.60
CA ASN A 57 1.68 0.12 5.38
C ASN A 57 2.77 0.89 4.63
N HIS A 58 3.58 1.67 5.35
CA HIS A 58 4.74 2.34 4.76
C HIS A 58 5.82 1.34 4.30
N GLN A 59 6.03 0.24 5.03
CA GLN A 59 6.92 -0.84 4.59
C GLN A 59 6.44 -1.52 3.30
N ILE A 60 5.12 -1.74 3.16
CA ILE A 60 4.54 -2.28 1.92
C ILE A 60 4.78 -1.32 0.75
N LEU A 61 4.65 0.00 0.95
CA LEU A 61 4.95 0.99 -0.07
C LEU A 61 6.44 0.97 -0.47
N SER A 62 7.37 0.94 0.49
CA SER A 62 8.80 0.85 0.18
C SER A 62 9.15 -0.43 -0.58
N ARG A 63 8.59 -1.58 -0.17
CA ARG A 63 8.80 -2.85 -0.89
C ARG A 63 8.17 -2.85 -2.28
N LEU A 64 7.03 -2.19 -2.47
CA LEU A 64 6.45 -1.99 -3.81
C LEU A 64 7.45 -1.25 -4.71
N GLU A 65 8.05 -0.16 -4.22
CA GLU A 65 9.03 0.62 -4.98
C GLU A 65 10.28 -0.20 -5.33
N GLU A 66 10.78 -1.01 -4.39
CA GLU A 66 11.88 -1.95 -4.62
C GLU A 66 11.53 -2.96 -5.72
N ILE A 67 10.39 -3.67 -5.58
CA ILE A 67 9.95 -4.67 -6.57
C ILE A 67 9.79 -4.04 -7.94
N LEU A 68 9.16 -2.86 -8.04
CA LEU A 68 8.99 -2.17 -9.31
C LEU A 68 10.35 -1.73 -9.88
N THR A 69 11.27 -1.25 -9.04
CA THR A 69 12.59 -0.83 -9.51
C THR A 69 13.39 -2.01 -10.04
N ASP A 70 13.40 -3.14 -9.32
CA ASP A 70 14.10 -4.35 -9.72
C ASP A 70 13.50 -4.96 -10.99
N TYR A 71 12.17 -5.02 -11.07
CA TYR A 71 11.47 -5.56 -12.23
C TYR A 71 11.72 -4.72 -13.50
N PHE A 72 11.74 -3.39 -13.37
CA PHE A 72 11.95 -2.50 -14.52
C PHE A 72 13.42 -2.27 -14.88
N ASN A 73 14.36 -2.70 -14.04
CA ASN A 73 15.80 -2.68 -14.31
C ASN A 73 16.34 -4.02 -14.81
N SER A 74 15.59 -5.11 -14.63
CA SER A 74 15.95 -6.43 -15.11
C SER A 74 15.43 -6.68 -16.53
N ASP A 75 16.00 -7.68 -17.20
CA ASP A 75 15.54 -8.16 -18.50
C ASP A 75 14.13 -8.81 -18.45
N ASP A 76 13.54 -8.92 -17.26
CA ASP A 76 12.19 -9.47 -17.02
C ASP A 76 11.11 -8.74 -17.84
N LEU A 77 11.28 -7.45 -18.15
CA LEU A 77 10.35 -6.70 -19.01
C LEU A 77 10.22 -7.28 -20.41
N LEU A 78 11.32 -7.78 -20.98
CA LEU A 78 11.35 -8.37 -22.31
C LEU A 78 10.76 -9.78 -22.32
N GLU A 79 11.00 -10.55 -21.26
CA GLU A 79 10.53 -11.95 -21.17
C GLU A 79 9.09 -12.08 -20.68
N ARG A 80 8.67 -11.24 -19.72
CA ARG A 80 7.41 -11.39 -18.98
C ARG A 80 6.44 -10.22 -19.21
N GLY A 81 6.88 -9.15 -19.85
CA GLY A 81 6.08 -7.96 -20.13
C GLY A 81 5.88 -7.07 -18.91
N ILE A 82 4.86 -6.22 -18.95
CA ILE A 82 4.54 -5.28 -17.86
C ILE A 82 3.95 -6.07 -16.67
N PRO A 83 4.42 -5.83 -15.41
CA PRO A 83 3.94 -6.61 -14.27
C PRO A 83 2.46 -6.32 -14.00
N SER A 84 1.72 -7.37 -13.65
CA SER A 84 0.30 -7.25 -13.29
C SER A 84 0.13 -6.87 -11.82
N VAL A 85 -1.03 -6.30 -11.46
CA VAL A 85 -1.37 -6.05 -10.04
C VAL A 85 -1.36 -7.34 -9.23
N GLN A 86 -1.76 -8.46 -9.83
CA GLN A 86 -1.74 -9.77 -9.19
C GLN A 86 -0.31 -10.19 -8.83
N TYR A 87 0.62 -10.10 -9.78
CA TYR A 87 2.03 -10.42 -9.57
C TYR A 87 2.63 -9.63 -8.39
N ILE A 88 2.40 -8.32 -8.36
CA ILE A 88 2.91 -7.44 -7.31
C ILE A 88 2.27 -7.80 -5.95
N ALA A 89 0.97 -8.08 -5.93
CA ALA A 89 0.27 -8.45 -4.71
C ALA A 89 0.79 -9.78 -4.14
N ASP A 90 1.04 -10.77 -5.01
CA ASP A 90 1.61 -12.06 -4.63
C ASP A 90 3.03 -11.91 -4.08
N ALA A 91 3.87 -11.10 -4.74
CA ALA A 91 5.24 -10.80 -4.27
C ALA A 91 5.26 -10.10 -2.89
N LEU A 92 4.23 -9.30 -2.59
CA LEU A 92 4.06 -8.63 -1.31
C LEU A 92 3.27 -9.46 -0.28
N SER A 93 2.84 -10.68 -0.64
CA SER A 93 2.02 -11.57 0.22
C SER A 93 0.72 -10.91 0.71
N VAL A 94 0.05 -10.15 -0.17
CA VAL A 94 -1.21 -9.46 0.12
C VAL A 94 -2.22 -9.70 -1.00
N SER A 95 -3.51 -9.45 -0.74
CA SER A 95 -4.50 -9.51 -1.81
C SER A 95 -4.43 -8.26 -2.71
N PRO A 96 -4.71 -8.38 -4.02
CA PRO A 96 -4.74 -7.25 -4.96
C PRO A 96 -5.66 -6.10 -4.51
N ASN A 97 -6.81 -6.45 -3.96
CA ASN A 97 -7.81 -5.50 -3.47
C ASN A 97 -7.30 -4.76 -2.23
N TYR A 98 -6.68 -5.48 -1.30
CA TYR A 98 -6.08 -4.86 -0.11
C TYR A 98 -4.96 -3.91 -0.52
N LEU A 99 -4.04 -4.35 -1.40
CA LEU A 99 -2.94 -3.51 -1.89
C LEU A 99 -3.45 -2.24 -2.57
N SER A 100 -4.43 -2.37 -3.46
CA SER A 100 -5.01 -1.21 -4.17
C SER A 100 -5.68 -0.23 -3.20
N GLY A 101 -6.43 -0.73 -2.22
CA GLY A 101 -7.06 0.10 -1.19
C GLY A 101 -6.03 0.79 -0.30
N LEU A 102 -5.00 0.05 0.11
CA LEU A 102 -3.91 0.54 0.93
C LEU A 102 -3.15 1.67 0.24
N LEU A 103 -2.69 1.45 -0.99
CA LEU A 103 -1.95 2.46 -1.76
C LEU A 103 -2.81 3.70 -2.01
N LYS A 104 -4.11 3.54 -2.27
CA LYS A 104 -5.01 4.68 -2.46
C LYS A 104 -5.15 5.52 -1.20
N VAL A 105 -5.15 4.90 -0.01
CA VAL A 105 -5.16 5.63 1.27
C VAL A 105 -3.83 6.33 1.54
N LEU A 106 -2.70 5.69 1.23
CA LEU A 106 -1.37 6.24 1.52
C LEU A 106 -0.91 7.30 0.53
N THR A 107 -1.19 7.10 -0.76
CA THR A 107 -0.60 7.84 -1.89
C THR A 107 -1.65 8.52 -2.77
N GLY A 108 -2.94 8.20 -2.58
CA GLY A 108 -4.01 8.62 -3.49
C GLY A 108 -4.11 7.81 -4.78
N GLN A 109 -3.19 6.87 -5.02
CA GLN A 109 -3.07 6.13 -6.29
C GLN A 109 -3.31 4.62 -6.12
N SER A 110 -3.84 3.98 -7.16
CA SER A 110 -4.00 2.52 -7.21
C SER A 110 -2.70 1.81 -7.61
N THR A 111 -2.58 0.51 -7.34
CA THR A 111 -1.40 -0.29 -7.74
C THR A 111 -1.11 -0.19 -9.24
N GLN A 112 -2.14 -0.22 -10.08
CA GLN A 112 -1.99 -0.06 -11.53
C GLN A 112 -1.39 1.31 -11.89
N GLN A 113 -1.75 2.36 -11.16
CA GLN A 113 -1.20 3.69 -11.40
C GLN A 113 0.28 3.74 -11.03
N HIS A 114 0.69 3.15 -9.90
CA HIS A 114 2.11 3.00 -9.53
C HIS A 114 2.92 2.27 -10.59
N ILE A 115 2.41 1.16 -11.12
CA ILE A 115 3.06 0.41 -12.22
C ILE A 115 3.21 1.30 -13.46
N HIS A 116 2.13 1.99 -13.88
CA HIS A 116 2.18 2.88 -15.03
C HIS A 116 3.13 4.05 -14.82
N ASP A 117 3.19 4.63 -13.62
CA ASP A 117 4.04 5.78 -13.34
C ASP A 117 5.51 5.37 -13.39
N LYS A 118 5.89 4.20 -12.84
CA LYS A 118 7.23 3.63 -12.98
C LYS A 118 7.60 3.34 -14.44
N LEU A 119 6.66 2.79 -15.20
CA LEU A 119 6.84 2.54 -16.63
C LEU A 119 7.11 3.85 -17.40
N ILE A 120 6.36 4.90 -17.10
CA ILE A 120 6.54 6.21 -17.73
C ILE A 120 7.85 6.86 -17.31
N GLU A 121 8.27 6.70 -16.05
CA GLU A 121 9.60 7.14 -15.58
C GLU A 121 10.71 6.50 -16.42
N LYS A 122 10.68 5.17 -16.59
CA LYS A 122 11.63 4.45 -17.44
C LYS A 122 11.56 4.81 -18.91
N ALA A 123 10.35 5.04 -19.43
CA ALA A 123 10.17 5.52 -20.79
C ALA A 123 10.83 6.89 -21.00
N LYS A 124 10.65 7.83 -20.06
CA LYS A 124 11.27 9.15 -20.12
C LYS A 124 12.79 9.04 -20.09
N GLU A 125 13.34 8.21 -19.20
CA GLU A 125 14.77 7.92 -19.12
C GLU A 125 15.32 7.42 -20.47
N LYS A 126 14.73 6.37 -21.06
CA LYS A 126 15.16 5.86 -22.38
C LYS A 126 15.01 6.90 -23.50
N LEU A 127 13.94 7.69 -23.49
CA LEU A 127 13.70 8.72 -24.50
C LEU A 127 14.73 9.86 -24.48
N SER A 128 15.25 10.21 -23.29
CA SER A 128 16.23 11.29 -23.11
C SER A 128 17.69 10.84 -23.16
N THR A 129 17.97 9.54 -22.94
CA THR A 129 19.35 9.02 -22.82
C THR A 129 19.78 8.14 -23.99
N THR A 130 18.86 7.73 -24.87
CA THR A 130 19.16 6.79 -25.96
C THR A 130 18.64 7.29 -27.31
N ASP A 131 19.32 6.87 -28.38
CA ASP A 131 18.92 7.12 -29.77
C ASP A 131 17.93 6.08 -30.33
N LEU A 132 17.48 5.13 -29.50
CA LEU A 132 16.54 4.09 -29.90
C LEU A 132 15.25 4.69 -30.48
N SER A 133 14.70 4.10 -31.53
CA SER A 133 13.41 4.51 -32.08
C SER A 133 12.27 4.33 -31.06
N ILE A 134 11.17 5.05 -31.26
CA ILE A 134 9.97 4.93 -30.40
C ILE A 134 9.44 3.48 -30.38
N SER A 135 9.60 2.75 -31.49
CA SER A 135 9.19 1.35 -31.60
C SER A 135 10.11 0.42 -30.80
N GLU A 136 11.42 0.64 -30.84
CA GLU A 136 12.39 -0.13 -30.03
C GLU A 136 12.17 0.11 -28.54
N ILE A 137 11.98 1.37 -28.13
CA ILE A 137 11.68 1.70 -26.73
C ILE A 137 10.36 1.07 -26.27
N ALA A 138 9.34 1.07 -27.12
CA ALA A 138 8.08 0.40 -26.78
C ALA A 138 8.28 -1.11 -26.58
N TYR A 139 9.05 -1.75 -27.45
CA TYR A 139 9.37 -3.17 -27.35
C TYR A 139 10.15 -3.48 -26.06
N ASP A 140 11.20 -2.70 -25.75
CA ASP A 140 11.99 -2.80 -24.52
C ASP A 140 11.15 -2.66 -23.24
N LEU A 141 10.08 -1.88 -23.30
CA LEU A 141 9.17 -1.67 -22.17
C LEU A 141 8.05 -2.73 -22.11
N GLY A 142 8.17 -3.81 -22.89
CA GLY A 142 7.23 -4.93 -22.87
C GLY A 142 5.93 -4.68 -23.66
N PHE A 143 5.88 -3.67 -24.54
CA PHE A 143 4.72 -3.47 -25.42
C PHE A 143 4.86 -4.25 -26.72
N GLN A 144 3.81 -5.01 -27.06
CA GLN A 144 3.70 -5.67 -28.36
C GLN A 144 3.52 -4.68 -29.52
N HIS A 145 2.93 -3.50 -29.24
CA HIS A 145 2.61 -2.48 -30.24
C HIS A 145 2.97 -1.08 -29.73
N SER A 146 3.73 -0.33 -30.53
CA SER A 146 4.22 1.01 -30.18
C SER A 146 3.11 2.06 -30.09
N GLN A 147 1.96 1.83 -30.72
CA GLN A 147 0.78 2.68 -30.60
C GLN A 147 0.20 2.64 -29.19
N SER A 148 0.18 1.47 -28.54
CA SER A 148 -0.30 1.29 -27.17
C SER A 148 0.58 2.05 -26.18
N PHE A 149 1.90 1.94 -26.35
CA PHE A 149 2.88 2.73 -25.59
C PHE A 149 2.66 4.24 -25.80
N SER A 150 2.57 4.69 -27.05
CA SER A 150 2.41 6.10 -27.39
C SER A 150 1.13 6.69 -26.80
N LYS A 151 0.03 5.93 -26.83
CA LYS A 151 -1.25 6.33 -26.22
C LYS A 151 -1.11 6.47 -24.70
N LEU A 152 -0.56 5.45 -24.03
CA LEU A 152 -0.36 5.49 -22.57
C LEU A 152 0.55 6.67 -22.17
N PHE A 153 1.66 6.83 -22.87
CA PHE A 153 2.62 7.92 -22.63
C PHE A 153 1.95 9.28 -22.77
N LYS A 154 1.23 9.52 -23.88
CA LYS A 154 0.51 10.77 -24.10
C LYS A 154 -0.57 11.03 -23.05
N THR A 155 -1.32 10.01 -22.65
CA THR A 155 -2.32 10.15 -21.58
C THR A 155 -1.69 10.52 -20.23
N LYS A 156 -0.46 10.06 -19.96
CA LYS A 156 0.22 10.30 -18.69
C LYS A 156 1.07 11.56 -18.66
N THR A 157 1.59 12.01 -19.79
CA THR A 157 2.52 13.15 -19.87
C THR A 157 1.96 14.36 -20.61
N ASN A 158 0.80 14.23 -21.25
CA ASN A 158 0.22 15.18 -22.21
C ASN A 158 1.07 15.45 -23.47
N LEU A 159 2.17 14.73 -23.65
CA LEU A 159 3.07 14.83 -24.80
C LEU A 159 3.21 13.47 -25.46
N SER A 160 3.31 13.42 -26.79
CA SER A 160 3.73 12.18 -27.45
C SER A 160 5.20 11.86 -27.11
N PRO A 161 5.62 10.58 -27.21
CA PRO A 161 7.02 10.21 -27.00
C PRO A 161 8.00 11.01 -27.86
N LEU A 162 7.61 11.33 -29.10
CA LEU A 162 8.43 12.09 -30.03
C LEU A 162 8.53 13.58 -29.64
N GLU A 163 7.41 14.20 -29.23
CA GLU A 163 7.40 15.57 -28.73
C GLU A 163 8.25 15.68 -27.46
N PHE A 164 8.14 14.71 -26.55
CA PHE A 164 8.96 14.67 -25.35
C PHE A 164 10.45 14.53 -25.67
N ARG A 165 10.85 13.62 -26.57
CA ARG A 165 12.27 13.52 -26.96
C ARG A 165 12.81 14.83 -27.54
N ARG A 166 12.02 15.50 -28.39
CA ARG A 166 12.40 16.78 -28.99
C ARG A 166 12.59 17.91 -27.97
N SER A 167 12.06 17.81 -26.75
CA SER A 167 12.31 18.84 -25.73
C SER A 167 13.66 18.72 -25.03
N PHE A 168 14.41 17.63 -25.26
CA PHE A 168 15.75 17.42 -24.69
C PHE A 168 16.88 17.56 -25.71
N ASN A 169 16.55 17.67 -27.00
CA ASN A 169 17.48 17.95 -28.09
C ASN A 169 17.46 19.43 -28.45
#